data_AF-A0A7C6NI57-F1
#
_entry.id   AF-A0A7C6NI57-F1
#
_cell.length_a   1.000
_cell.length_b   1.000
_cell.length_c   1.000
_cell.angle_alpha   90.00
_cell.angle_beta   90.00
_cell.angle_gamma   90.00
#
_symmetry.space_group_name_H-M   'P 1'
#
loop_
_entity.id
_entity.type
_entity.pdbx_description
1 polymer ?
#
loop_
_entity_poly.entity_id
_entity_poly.type
_entity_poly.pdbx_seq_one_letter_code
_entity_poly.pdbx_strand_id
1 'polypeptide(L)'
;MHWGTQLEPLVAKQYQTHTGHRVRRVNAVLQHPEHPWMLANIDREVLGTKEVDILECKTAGEYGARLWRDGVPEYVQIQVQHQLAVTGKQAADVAVLMHGQNLQIHRIERDEALITKLIELEAKFWHYVQTDTPPPADGSDSAAKALQTLYPQDDSTELDYSQDSQMSALFGDLVAVRHQTDQLKQREEQLKQQIQAVMGEASKALFETGSATWKRSKDSITLDTKRLLADHPELLQQYQLTRAGSRRFLIQA
;
A
#
# COMPACT_ATOMS: atom_id res chain seq x y z
N MET A 1 -18.11 -4.28 1.22
CA MET A 1 -18.89 -3.21 0.55
C MET A 1 -20.30 -2.98 1.12
N HIS A 2 -21.00 -3.98 1.70
CA HIS A 2 -22.39 -3.79 2.19
C HIS A 2 -22.61 -2.54 3.09
N TRP A 3 -21.82 -2.40 4.15
CA TRP A 3 -22.00 -1.31 5.12
C TRP A 3 -21.65 0.08 4.57
N GLY A 4 -20.72 0.17 3.61
CA GLY A 4 -20.42 1.45 2.95
C GLY A 4 -21.66 2.02 2.26
N THR A 5 -22.32 1.20 1.45
CA THR A 5 -23.54 1.59 0.73
C THR A 5 -24.71 1.91 1.66
N GLN A 6 -24.90 1.14 2.72
CA GLN A 6 -26.00 1.37 3.68
C GLN A 6 -25.79 2.64 4.52
N LEU A 7 -24.54 2.97 4.85
CA LEU A 7 -24.22 4.11 5.70
C LEU A 7 -24.01 5.42 4.92
N GLU A 8 -23.71 5.36 3.62
CA GLU A 8 -23.51 6.56 2.79
C GLU A 8 -24.67 7.58 2.90
N PRO A 9 -25.97 7.21 2.86
CA PRO A 9 -27.06 8.17 3.10
C PRO A 9 -27.03 8.81 4.49
N LEU A 10 -26.63 8.05 5.52
CA LEU A 10 -26.51 8.56 6.88
C LEU A 10 -25.34 9.55 7.00
N VAL A 11 -24.18 9.21 6.45
CA VAL A 11 -23.01 10.09 6.42
C VAL A 11 -23.35 11.40 5.70
N ALA A 12 -23.99 11.33 4.54
CA ALA A 12 -24.43 12.50 3.80
C ALA A 12 -25.42 13.34 4.62
N LYS A 13 -26.40 12.72 5.29
CA LYS A 13 -27.34 13.44 6.16
C LYS A 13 -26.62 14.16 7.31
N GLN A 14 -25.67 13.49 7.96
CA GLN A 14 -24.89 14.09 9.04
C GLN A 14 -24.01 15.24 8.54
N TYR A 15 -23.40 15.11 7.36
CA TYR A 15 -22.68 16.20 6.71
C TYR A 15 -23.58 17.43 6.51
N GLN A 16 -24.80 17.24 5.99
CA GLN A 16 -25.77 18.34 5.82
C GLN A 16 -26.12 19.00 7.16
N THR A 17 -26.30 18.21 8.23
CA THR A 17 -26.59 18.74 9.58
C THR A 17 -25.41 19.55 10.14
N HIS A 18 -24.17 19.12 9.91
CA HIS A 18 -22.98 19.80 10.44
C HIS A 18 -22.60 21.07 9.66
N THR A 19 -22.76 21.04 8.33
CA THR A 19 -22.31 22.14 7.44
C THR A 19 -23.43 23.07 7.02
N GLY A 20 -24.69 22.64 7.10
CA GLY A 20 -25.83 23.36 6.52
C GLY A 20 -25.94 23.27 5.00
N HIS A 21 -24.97 22.64 4.32
CA HIS A 21 -24.99 22.50 2.87
C HIS A 21 -26.07 21.51 2.42
N ARG A 22 -26.65 21.78 1.24
CA ARG A 22 -27.56 20.83 0.59
C ARG A 22 -26.76 19.91 -0.31
N VAL A 23 -27.08 18.63 -0.32
CA VAL A 23 -26.43 17.68 -1.24
C VAL A 23 -27.45 16.96 -2.10
N ARG A 24 -27.06 16.58 -3.32
CA ARG A 24 -27.86 15.68 -4.18
C ARG A 24 -27.04 14.48 -4.59
N ARG A 25 -27.70 13.33 -4.74
CA ARG A 25 -27.07 12.12 -5.28
C ARG A 25 -26.84 12.25 -6.77
N VAL A 26 -25.67 11.80 -7.22
CA VAL A 26 -25.35 11.62 -8.64
C VAL A 26 -25.39 10.13 -8.94
N ASN A 27 -26.32 9.71 -9.79
CA ASN A 27 -26.46 8.31 -10.22
C ASN A 27 -25.96 8.16 -11.67
N ALA A 28 -24.74 8.62 -11.92
CA ALA A 28 -24.13 8.59 -13.24
C ALA A 28 -22.62 8.37 -13.11
N VAL A 29 -22.07 7.65 -14.09
CA VAL A 29 -20.64 7.63 -14.34
C VAL A 29 -20.30 8.89 -15.12
N LEU A 30 -19.46 9.73 -14.53
CA LEU A 30 -18.95 10.95 -15.16
C LEU A 30 -17.68 10.60 -15.94
N GLN A 31 -17.46 11.33 -17.04
CA GLN A 31 -16.33 11.11 -17.94
C GLN A 31 -15.57 12.42 -18.11
N HIS A 32 -14.23 12.35 -18.11
CA HIS A 32 -13.40 13.51 -18.36
C HIS A 32 -13.60 14.02 -19.79
N PRO A 33 -13.75 15.34 -20.00
CA PRO A 33 -14.06 15.91 -21.32
C PRO A 33 -12.98 15.63 -22.38
N GLU A 34 -11.71 15.57 -21.98
CA GLU A 34 -10.57 15.39 -22.89
C GLU A 34 -9.94 13.99 -22.85
N HIS A 35 -10.31 13.16 -21.87
CA HIS A 35 -9.70 11.86 -21.61
C HIS A 35 -10.79 10.80 -21.46
N PRO A 36 -11.30 10.22 -22.57
CA PRO A 36 -12.48 9.35 -22.54
C PRO A 36 -12.36 8.11 -21.64
N TRP A 37 -11.14 7.69 -21.31
CA TRP A 37 -10.85 6.55 -20.44
C TRP A 37 -10.88 6.91 -18.93
N MET A 38 -10.88 8.20 -18.57
CA MET A 38 -11.01 8.65 -17.19
C MET A 38 -12.48 8.78 -16.81
N LEU A 39 -12.91 7.91 -15.90
CA LEU A 39 -14.28 7.82 -15.44
C LEU A 39 -14.35 7.93 -13.92
N ALA A 40 -15.32 8.67 -13.40
CA ALA A 40 -15.52 8.82 -11.97
C ALA A 40 -16.99 8.67 -11.57
N ASN A 41 -17.21 8.02 -10.44
CA ASN A 41 -18.46 8.10 -9.70
C ASN A 41 -18.22 8.96 -8.47
N ILE A 42 -19.08 9.94 -8.25
CA ILE A 42 -19.09 10.77 -7.05
C ILE A 42 -20.33 10.45 -6.24
N ASP A 43 -20.22 10.42 -4.92
CA ASP A 43 -21.37 10.07 -4.06
C ASP A 43 -22.45 11.14 -4.13
N ARG A 44 -22.03 12.41 -4.04
CA ARG A 44 -22.91 13.57 -3.92
C ARG A 44 -22.32 14.83 -4.53
N GLU A 45 -23.19 15.70 -5.02
CA GLU A 45 -22.86 17.09 -5.34
C GLU A 45 -23.27 18.06 -4.23
N VAL A 46 -22.33 18.96 -3.97
CA VAL A 46 -22.35 20.27 -3.30
C VAL A 46 -23.40 21.27 -3.81
N LEU A 47 -24.49 21.61 -3.13
CA LEU A 47 -25.44 22.63 -3.62
C LEU A 47 -25.56 23.84 -2.68
N GLY A 48 -25.74 25.02 -3.28
CA GLY A 48 -26.04 26.26 -2.58
C GLY A 48 -24.83 26.98 -1.97
N THR A 49 -23.62 26.53 -2.30
CA THR A 49 -22.35 27.13 -1.89
C THR A 49 -21.37 27.14 -3.06
N LYS A 50 -20.36 28.01 -3.02
CA LYS A 50 -19.21 28.03 -3.94
C LYS A 50 -17.93 27.49 -3.31
N GLU A 51 -17.99 27.12 -2.03
CA GLU A 51 -16.81 26.67 -1.27
C GLU A 51 -16.46 25.21 -1.53
N VAL A 52 -17.43 24.40 -1.96
CA VAL A 52 -17.28 22.96 -2.17
C VAL A 52 -18.27 22.47 -3.20
N ASP A 53 -17.82 21.56 -4.08
CA ASP A 53 -18.61 21.06 -5.20
C ASP A 53 -19.00 19.59 -5.05
N ILE A 54 -18.17 18.78 -4.38
CA ILE A 54 -18.34 17.33 -4.25
C ILE A 54 -18.36 16.94 -2.78
N LEU A 55 -19.16 15.94 -2.44
CA LEU A 55 -19.06 15.24 -1.17
C LEU A 55 -18.75 13.77 -1.45
N GLU A 56 -17.64 13.30 -0.87
CA GLU A 56 -17.22 11.89 -0.84
C GLU A 56 -17.46 11.34 0.58
N CYS A 57 -18.28 10.30 0.70
CA CYS A 57 -18.68 9.69 1.95
C CYS A 57 -17.84 8.44 2.23
N LYS A 58 -17.13 8.41 3.36
CA LYS A 58 -16.36 7.26 3.81
C LYS A 58 -16.87 6.72 5.14
N THR A 59 -16.65 5.44 5.37
CA THR A 59 -16.78 4.83 6.69
C THR A 59 -15.49 4.12 7.03
N ALA A 60 -15.04 4.26 8.27
CA ALA A 60 -13.81 3.63 8.75
C ALA A 60 -14.08 2.93 10.08
N GLY A 61 -14.00 1.60 10.06
CA GLY A 61 -14.03 0.79 11.28
C GLY A 61 -12.70 0.87 12.04
N GLU A 62 -12.58 0.11 13.13
CA GLU A 62 -11.43 0.11 14.05
C GLU A 62 -10.07 0.00 13.33
N TYR A 63 -9.92 -0.97 12.44
CA TYR A 63 -8.66 -1.17 11.71
C TYR A 63 -8.37 -0.07 10.70
N GLY A 64 -9.41 0.46 10.03
CA GLY A 64 -9.28 1.51 9.03
C GLY A 64 -8.99 2.87 9.65
N ALA A 65 -9.52 3.13 10.85
CA ALA A 65 -9.39 4.42 11.53
C ALA A 65 -7.94 4.82 11.81
N ARG A 66 -7.05 3.84 11.98
CA ARG A 66 -5.61 4.08 12.19
C ARG A 66 -4.95 4.83 11.03
N LEU A 67 -5.46 4.66 9.80
CA LEU A 67 -4.97 5.32 8.59
C LEU A 67 -5.32 6.81 8.55
N TRP A 68 -6.31 7.24 9.33
CA TRP A 68 -6.81 8.61 9.34
C TRP A 68 -6.20 9.48 10.45
N ARG A 69 -5.23 8.95 11.21
CA ARG A 69 -4.63 9.65 12.36
C ARG A 69 -3.97 10.97 11.97
N ASP A 70 -3.39 11.01 10.78
CA ASP A 70 -2.65 12.15 10.25
C ASP A 70 -3.45 12.89 9.15
N GLY A 71 -4.78 12.73 9.12
CA GLY A 71 -5.68 13.33 8.12
C GLY A 71 -6.20 12.32 7.11
N VAL A 72 -6.57 12.80 5.91
CA VAL A 72 -7.13 11.94 4.86
C VAL A 72 -6.03 10.98 4.32
N PRO A 73 -6.24 9.66 4.27
CA PRO A 73 -5.27 8.74 3.69
C PRO A 73 -4.95 9.07 2.23
N GLU A 74 -3.69 8.87 1.83
CA GLU A 74 -3.20 9.22 0.49
C GLU A 74 -4.05 8.62 -0.65
N TYR A 75 -4.43 7.35 -0.55
CA TYR A 75 -5.28 6.70 -1.58
C TYR A 75 -6.66 7.37 -1.73
N VAL A 76 -7.22 7.95 -0.66
CA VAL A 76 -8.47 8.72 -0.72
C VAL A 76 -8.21 10.09 -1.31
N GLN A 77 -7.10 10.74 -0.97
CA GLN A 77 -6.70 12.01 -1.59
C GLN A 77 -6.56 11.85 -3.11
N ILE A 78 -5.85 10.82 -3.56
CA ILE A 78 -5.70 10.51 -5.00
C ILE A 78 -7.06 10.26 -5.66
N GLN A 79 -7.94 9.47 -5.02
CA GLN A 79 -9.30 9.23 -5.53
C GLN A 79 -10.07 10.55 -5.73
N VAL A 80 -10.01 11.45 -4.74
CA VAL A 80 -10.71 12.73 -4.78
C VAL A 80 -10.11 13.67 -5.83
N GLN A 81 -8.78 13.74 -5.95
CA GLN A 81 -8.12 14.52 -7.00
C GLN A 81 -8.50 14.00 -8.40
N HIS A 82 -8.59 12.68 -8.59
CA HIS A 82 -9.11 12.10 -9.83
C HIS A 82 -10.58 12.51 -10.09
N GLN A 83 -11.45 12.46 -9.09
CA GLN A 83 -12.84 12.93 -9.22
C GLN A 83 -12.91 14.42 -9.58
N LEU A 84 -12.08 15.27 -8.98
CA LEU A 84 -11.97 16.69 -9.32
C LEU A 84 -11.46 16.88 -10.75
N ALA A 85 -10.47 16.09 -11.19
CA ALA A 85 -9.98 16.07 -12.57
C ALA A 85 -11.12 15.75 -13.55
N VAL A 86 -11.80 14.62 -13.37
CA VAL A 86 -12.91 14.16 -14.25
C VAL A 86 -14.04 15.18 -14.36
N THR A 87 -14.38 15.83 -13.25
CA THR A 87 -15.55 16.72 -13.18
C THR A 87 -15.27 18.18 -13.47
N GLY A 88 -13.99 18.60 -13.49
CA GLY A 88 -13.59 20.01 -13.57
C GLY A 88 -13.92 20.85 -12.33
N LYS A 89 -14.35 20.21 -11.24
CA LYS A 89 -14.72 20.86 -9.98
C LYS A 89 -13.48 21.27 -9.18
N GLN A 90 -13.65 22.23 -8.28
CA GLN A 90 -12.54 22.90 -7.60
C GLN A 90 -12.28 22.37 -6.19
N ALA A 91 -13.31 21.88 -5.50
CA ALA A 91 -13.16 21.36 -4.14
C ALA A 91 -14.12 20.22 -3.82
N ALA A 92 -13.65 19.32 -2.95
CA ALA A 92 -14.44 18.21 -2.42
C ALA A 92 -14.29 18.14 -0.90
N ASP A 93 -15.39 17.86 -0.21
CA ASP A 93 -15.36 17.45 1.20
C ASP A 93 -15.38 15.93 1.30
N VAL A 94 -14.47 15.37 2.08
CA VAL A 94 -14.45 13.97 2.49
C VAL A 94 -15.05 13.86 3.87
N ALA A 95 -16.27 13.34 3.95
CA ALA A 95 -16.95 13.07 5.22
C ALA A 95 -16.74 11.61 5.62
N VAL A 96 -15.98 11.36 6.69
CA VAL A 96 -15.70 10.01 7.18
C VAL A 96 -16.39 9.77 8.52
N LEU A 97 -17.19 8.69 8.60
CA LEU A 97 -17.74 8.21 9.85
C LEU A 97 -16.80 7.17 10.49
N MET A 98 -16.10 7.62 11.53
CA MET A 98 -15.11 6.85 12.28
C MET A 98 -15.79 6.05 13.39
N HIS A 99 -15.54 4.75 13.42
CA HIS A 99 -16.10 3.82 14.42
C HIS A 99 -17.62 3.92 14.57
N GLY A 100 -18.33 4.30 13.50
CA GLY A 100 -19.80 4.40 13.47
C GLY A 100 -20.41 5.61 14.18
N GLN A 101 -19.62 6.50 14.78
CA GLN A 101 -20.15 7.55 15.66
C GLN A 101 -19.44 8.90 15.58
N ASN A 102 -18.18 8.94 15.17
CA ASN A 102 -17.41 10.18 15.08
C ASN A 102 -17.31 10.62 13.62
N LEU A 103 -18.07 11.65 13.23
CA LEU A 103 -17.98 12.23 11.89
C LEU A 103 -16.81 13.22 11.85
N GLN A 104 -15.92 13.04 10.88
CA GLN A 104 -14.90 14.02 10.53
C GLN A 104 -15.10 14.47 9.08
N ILE A 105 -14.88 15.76 8.83
CA ILE A 105 -15.03 16.36 7.51
C ILE A 105 -13.70 17.01 7.17
N HIS A 106 -13.12 16.61 6.03
CA HIS A 106 -11.85 17.10 5.54
C HIS A 106 -12.05 17.70 4.16
N ARG A 107 -11.61 18.94 3.94
CA ARG A 107 -11.67 19.56 2.62
C ARG A 107 -10.42 19.23 1.82
N ILE A 108 -10.61 18.89 0.55
CA ILE A 108 -9.56 18.70 -0.44
C ILE A 108 -9.81 19.68 -1.58
N GLU A 109 -8.88 20.60 -1.72
CA GLU A 109 -8.82 21.53 -2.86
C GLU A 109 -8.17 20.84 -4.05
N ARG A 110 -8.58 21.22 -5.25
CA ARG A 110 -7.98 20.77 -6.50
C ARG A 110 -6.49 21.14 -6.54
N ASP A 111 -5.65 20.13 -6.78
CA ASP A 111 -4.21 20.30 -6.97
C ASP A 111 -3.85 19.96 -8.43
N GLU A 112 -3.66 20.99 -9.24
CA GLU A 112 -3.34 20.82 -10.67
C GLU A 112 -2.01 20.11 -10.91
N ALA A 113 -1.02 20.30 -10.03
CA ALA A 113 0.28 19.66 -10.19
C ALA A 113 0.18 18.14 -9.92
N LEU A 114 -0.62 17.75 -8.93
CA LEU A 114 -0.92 16.36 -8.65
C LEU A 114 -1.81 15.74 -9.74
N ILE A 115 -2.86 16.44 -10.17
CA ILE A 115 -3.76 15.98 -11.22
C ILE A 115 -3.02 15.75 -12.54
N THR A 116 -2.11 16.66 -12.91
CA THR A 116 -1.28 16.49 -14.12
C THR A 116 -0.51 15.18 -14.08
N LYS A 117 0.15 14.87 -12.95
CA LYS A 117 0.88 13.61 -12.76
C LYS A 117 -0.04 12.40 -12.77
N LEU A 118 -1.24 12.51 -12.18
CA LEU A 118 -2.22 11.43 -12.18
C LEU A 118 -2.66 11.09 -13.60
N ILE A 119 -3.01 12.09 -14.41
CA ILE A 119 -3.40 11.90 -15.81
C ILE A 119 -2.28 11.21 -16.60
N GLU A 120 -1.03 11.64 -16.44
CA GLU A 120 0.12 11.02 -17.11
C GLU A 120 0.28 9.54 -16.73
N LEU A 121 0.20 9.21 -15.44
CA LEU A 121 0.34 7.85 -14.93
C LEU A 121 -0.83 6.96 -15.37
N GLU A 122 -2.06 7.46 -15.28
CA GLU A 122 -3.25 6.73 -15.71
C GLU A 122 -3.28 6.53 -17.22
N ALA A 123 -2.85 7.51 -18.02
CA ALA A 123 -2.74 7.37 -19.47
C ALA A 123 -1.73 6.28 -19.85
N LYS A 124 -0.58 6.23 -19.16
CA LYS A 124 0.42 5.18 -19.35
C LYS A 124 -0.14 3.80 -18.99
N PHE A 125 -0.84 3.70 -17.85
CA PHE A 125 -1.53 2.46 -17.47
C PHE A 125 -2.57 2.05 -18.52
N TRP A 126 -3.41 2.98 -18.95
CA TRP A 126 -4.45 2.72 -19.93
C TRP A 126 -3.89 2.29 -21.28
N HIS A 127 -2.74 2.83 -21.69
CA HIS A 127 -2.04 2.38 -22.89
C HIS A 127 -1.66 0.89 -22.81
N TYR A 128 -1.16 0.41 -21.67
CA TYR A 128 -0.88 -1.02 -21.47
C TYR A 128 -2.15 -1.87 -21.57
N VAL A 129 -3.26 -1.38 -21.03
CA VAL A 129 -4.57 -2.05 -21.14
C VAL A 129 -5.04 -2.11 -22.61
N GLN A 130 -4.94 -1.00 -23.35
CA GLN A 130 -5.40 -0.94 -24.74
C GLN A 130 -4.56 -1.79 -25.70
N THR A 131 -3.26 -1.91 -25.42
CA THR A 131 -2.32 -2.66 -26.25
C THR A 131 -2.17 -4.12 -25.81
N ASP A 132 -2.89 -4.53 -24.76
CA ASP A 132 -2.76 -5.85 -24.13
C ASP A 132 -1.29 -6.21 -23.84
N THR A 133 -0.52 -5.21 -23.44
CA THR A 133 0.92 -5.33 -23.18
C THR A 133 1.15 -5.26 -21.67
N PRO A 134 1.76 -6.29 -21.04
CA PRO A 134 2.09 -6.23 -19.63
C PRO A 134 3.01 -5.05 -19.29
N PRO A 135 2.76 -4.31 -18.19
CA PRO A 135 3.69 -3.29 -17.75
C PRO A 135 5.03 -3.94 -17.34
N PRO A 136 6.17 -3.24 -17.48
CA PRO A 136 7.46 -3.74 -17.06
C PRO A 136 7.51 -3.95 -15.54
N ALA A 137 8.29 -4.93 -15.10
CA ALA A 137 8.59 -5.09 -13.69
C ALA A 137 9.40 -3.89 -13.18
N ASP A 138 8.97 -3.31 -12.07
CA ASP A 138 9.48 -2.04 -11.54
C ASP A 138 10.07 -2.16 -10.12
N GLY A 139 10.13 -3.38 -9.58
CA GLY A 139 10.59 -3.64 -8.22
C GLY A 139 9.55 -3.37 -7.13
N SER A 140 8.32 -3.01 -7.49
CA SER A 140 7.22 -2.83 -6.53
C SER A 140 6.71 -4.17 -5.97
N ASP A 141 6.10 -4.13 -4.78
CA ASP A 141 5.40 -5.28 -4.20
C ASP A 141 4.27 -5.79 -5.12
N SER A 142 3.65 -4.88 -5.89
CA SER A 142 2.60 -5.22 -6.84
C SER A 142 3.16 -6.03 -8.02
N ALA A 143 4.28 -5.59 -8.61
CA ALA A 143 4.99 -6.35 -9.64
C ALA A 143 5.45 -7.72 -9.13
N ALA A 144 6.00 -7.79 -7.90
CA ALA A 144 6.39 -9.05 -7.28
C ALA A 144 5.21 -10.02 -7.14
N LYS A 145 4.05 -9.54 -6.67
CA LYS A 145 2.83 -10.34 -6.54
C LYS A 145 2.28 -10.78 -7.89
N ALA A 146 2.30 -9.90 -8.88
CA ALA A 146 1.87 -10.21 -10.25
C ALA A 146 2.73 -11.34 -10.85
N LEU A 147 4.07 -11.24 -10.75
CA LEU A 147 4.99 -12.27 -11.23
C LEU A 147 4.77 -13.63 -10.55
N GLN A 148 4.55 -13.66 -9.23
CA GLN A 148 4.23 -14.90 -8.50
C GLN A 148 2.89 -15.51 -8.93
N THR A 149 1.91 -14.66 -9.29
CA THR A 149 0.58 -15.11 -9.73
C THR A 149 0.62 -15.63 -11.17
N LEU A 150 1.38 -14.96 -12.04
CA LEU A 150 1.54 -15.33 -13.45
C LEU A 150 2.39 -16.60 -13.62
N TYR A 151 3.42 -16.77 -12.79
CA TYR A 151 4.38 -17.86 -12.89
C TYR A 151 4.51 -18.67 -11.59
N PRO A 152 3.42 -19.34 -11.14
CA PRO A 152 3.39 -20.00 -9.84
C PRO A 152 4.24 -21.28 -9.76
N GLN A 153 4.54 -21.89 -10.91
CA GLN A 153 5.30 -23.14 -11.04
C GLN A 153 6.46 -22.93 -12.03
N ASP A 154 7.50 -23.74 -11.90
CA ASP A 154 8.52 -23.93 -12.92
C ASP A 154 8.19 -25.16 -13.78
N ASP A 155 8.71 -25.18 -15.00
CA ASP A 155 8.58 -26.28 -15.97
C ASP A 155 9.90 -27.03 -16.16
N SER A 156 10.90 -26.76 -15.32
CA SER A 156 12.28 -27.28 -15.41
C SER A 156 13.02 -26.89 -16.71
N THR A 157 12.53 -25.92 -17.49
CA THR A 157 13.24 -25.42 -18.67
C THR A 157 14.45 -24.58 -18.24
N GLU A 158 15.62 -24.88 -18.81
CA GLU A 158 16.83 -24.09 -18.67
C GLU A 158 16.98 -23.10 -19.83
N LEU A 159 17.25 -21.83 -19.52
CA LEU A 159 17.47 -20.77 -20.50
C LEU A 159 18.90 -20.27 -20.40
N ASP A 160 19.62 -20.25 -21.53
CA ASP A 160 20.99 -19.75 -21.61
C ASP A 160 21.01 -18.30 -22.15
N TYR A 161 21.26 -17.35 -21.24
CA TYR A 161 21.42 -15.93 -21.56
C TYR A 161 22.90 -15.49 -21.63
N SER A 162 23.86 -16.43 -21.64
CA SER A 162 25.30 -16.12 -21.61
C SER A 162 25.79 -15.29 -22.80
N GLN A 163 25.09 -15.37 -23.94
CA GLN A 163 25.38 -14.57 -25.15
C GLN A 163 24.43 -13.38 -25.31
N ASP A 164 23.45 -13.22 -24.43
CA ASP A 164 22.59 -12.04 -24.40
C ASP A 164 23.28 -10.95 -23.56
N SER A 165 23.85 -9.97 -24.24
CA SER A 165 24.59 -8.88 -23.60
C SER A 165 23.71 -8.06 -22.65
N GLN A 166 22.42 -7.90 -22.96
CA GLN A 166 21.51 -7.10 -22.14
C GLN A 166 21.14 -7.85 -20.86
N MET A 167 20.76 -9.12 -20.97
CA MET A 167 20.43 -9.95 -19.82
C MET A 167 21.64 -10.25 -18.93
N SER A 168 22.81 -10.45 -19.53
CA SER A 168 24.06 -10.62 -18.80
C SER A 168 24.46 -9.36 -18.02
N ALA A 169 24.31 -8.18 -18.61
CA ALA A 169 24.54 -6.92 -17.91
C ALA A 169 23.56 -6.73 -16.74
N LEU A 170 22.27 -6.99 -16.96
CA LEU A 170 21.25 -6.91 -15.91
C LEU A 170 21.55 -7.85 -14.72
N PHE A 171 22.00 -9.09 -14.99
CA PHE A 171 22.41 -10.02 -13.95
C PHE A 171 23.66 -9.54 -13.21
N GLY A 172 24.66 -9.02 -13.93
CA GLY A 172 25.87 -8.44 -13.34
C GLY A 172 25.56 -7.28 -12.38
N ASP A 173 24.68 -6.37 -12.79
CA ASP A 173 24.23 -5.24 -11.95
C ASP A 173 23.53 -5.74 -10.67
N LEU A 174 22.65 -6.73 -10.80
CA LEU A 174 21.97 -7.35 -9.67
C LEU A 174 22.94 -7.95 -8.66
N VAL A 175 23.97 -8.67 -9.13
CA VAL A 175 25.02 -9.25 -8.28
C VAL A 175 25.82 -8.14 -7.58
N ALA A 176 26.18 -7.08 -8.30
CA ALA A 176 26.92 -5.95 -7.74
C ALA A 176 26.12 -5.23 -6.62
N VAL A 177 24.83 -4.94 -6.85
CA VAL A 177 23.95 -4.32 -5.84
C VAL A 177 23.78 -5.23 -4.62
N ARG A 178 23.67 -6.55 -4.82
CA ARG A 178 23.60 -7.50 -3.72
C ARG A 178 24.87 -7.45 -2.86
N HIS A 179 26.04 -7.44 -3.49
CA HIS A 179 27.31 -7.34 -2.78
C HIS A 179 27.43 -6.02 -1.98
N GLN A 180 27.05 -4.89 -2.58
CA GLN A 180 27.01 -3.60 -1.86
C GLN A 180 26.06 -3.63 -0.65
N THR A 181 24.89 -4.26 -0.82
CA THR A 181 23.92 -4.42 0.28
C THR A 181 24.50 -5.25 1.42
N ASP A 182 25.19 -6.34 1.11
CA ASP A 182 25.81 -7.21 2.11
C ASP A 182 26.95 -6.48 2.85
N GLN A 183 27.76 -5.68 2.14
CA GLN A 183 28.78 -4.82 2.77
C GLN A 183 28.17 -3.77 3.70
N LEU A 184 27.09 -3.10 3.28
CA LEU A 184 26.39 -2.12 4.11
C LEU A 184 25.78 -2.75 5.36
N LYS A 185 25.19 -3.95 5.24
CA LYS A 185 24.68 -4.71 6.39
C LYS A 185 25.79 -5.09 7.36
N GLN A 186 26.92 -5.57 6.87
CA GLN A 186 28.08 -5.87 7.71
C GLN A 186 28.57 -4.62 8.46
N ARG A 187 28.62 -3.48 7.77
CA ARG A 187 29.01 -2.21 8.37
C ARG A 187 28.01 -1.73 9.43
N GLU A 188 26.72 -1.84 9.15
CA GLU A 188 25.65 -1.53 10.10
C GLU A 188 25.80 -2.37 11.37
N GLU A 189 25.97 -3.68 11.24
CA GLU A 189 26.17 -4.59 12.38
C GLU A 189 27.44 -4.29 13.16
N GLN A 190 28.55 -3.96 12.47
CA GLN A 190 29.78 -3.54 13.13
C GLN A 190 29.56 -2.29 14.00
N LEU A 191 28.84 -1.28 13.48
CA LEU A 191 28.53 -0.06 14.22
C LEU A 191 27.61 -0.33 15.42
N LYS A 192 26.57 -1.17 15.25
CA LYS A 192 25.70 -1.61 16.36
C LYS A 192 26.51 -2.27 17.47
N GLN A 193 27.41 -3.19 17.13
CA GLN A 193 28.26 -3.89 18.09
C GLN A 193 29.21 -2.96 18.83
N GLN A 194 29.79 -1.96 18.15
CA GLN A 194 30.62 -0.93 18.80
C GLN A 194 29.82 -0.15 19.85
N ILE A 195 28.59 0.25 19.53
CA ILE A 195 27.70 0.94 20.48
C ILE A 195 27.33 0.01 21.64
N GLN A 196 26.93 -1.23 21.37
CA GLN A 196 26.59 -2.22 22.39
C GLN A 196 27.75 -2.50 23.34
N ALA A 197 28.98 -2.59 22.83
CA ALA A 197 30.18 -2.79 23.64
C ALA A 197 30.41 -1.64 24.64
N VAL A 198 30.12 -0.39 24.24
CA VAL A 198 30.17 0.77 25.14
C VAL A 198 28.98 0.82 26.09
N MET A 199 27.78 0.43 25.63
CA MET A 199 26.59 0.37 26.48
C MET A 199 26.74 -0.65 27.62
N GLY A 200 27.39 -1.78 27.38
CA GLY A 200 27.55 -2.84 28.37
C GLY A 200 26.19 -3.31 28.91
N GLU A 201 25.98 -3.16 30.22
CA GLU A 201 24.73 -3.53 30.89
C GLU A 201 23.63 -2.46 30.79
N ALA A 202 23.93 -1.28 30.25
CA ALA A 202 22.98 -0.18 30.18
C ALA A 202 21.83 -0.49 29.22
N SER A 203 20.60 -0.27 29.69
CA SER A 203 19.39 -0.57 28.90
C SER A 203 19.03 0.47 27.83
N LYS A 204 19.66 1.65 27.89
CA LYS A 204 19.41 2.79 27.00
C LYS A 204 20.64 3.70 26.92
N ALA A 205 20.92 4.22 25.74
CA ALA A 205 21.91 5.27 25.48
C ALA A 205 21.24 6.46 24.75
N LEU A 206 21.67 7.68 25.07
CA LEU A 206 21.25 8.92 24.40
C LEU A 206 22.40 9.46 23.55
N PHE A 207 22.08 9.98 22.38
CA PHE A 207 23.01 10.60 21.43
C PHE A 207 22.45 11.97 21.02
N GLU A 208 23.29 12.80 20.38
CA GLU A 208 22.87 14.12 19.89
C GLU A 208 21.64 14.06 18.96
N THR A 209 21.55 13.02 18.12
CA THR A 209 20.52 12.87 17.09
C THR A 209 19.43 11.85 17.45
N GLY A 210 19.47 11.22 18.63
CA GLY A 210 18.49 10.20 18.99
C GLY A 210 18.87 9.33 20.18
N SER A 211 18.32 8.12 20.24
CA SER A 211 18.60 7.18 21.33
C SER A 211 18.53 5.73 20.86
N ALA A 212 19.26 4.85 21.55
CA ALA A 212 19.20 3.41 21.34
C ALA A 212 18.79 2.70 22.64
N THR A 213 18.02 1.61 22.52
CA THR A 213 17.69 0.72 23.64
C THR A 213 18.17 -0.68 23.35
N TRP A 214 18.84 -1.30 24.31
CA TRP A 214 19.28 -2.68 24.22
C TRP A 214 18.94 -3.37 25.54
N LYS A 215 17.94 -4.25 25.50
CA LYS A 215 17.35 -4.85 26.71
C LYS A 215 17.25 -6.36 26.51
N ARG A 216 17.58 -7.11 27.56
CA ARG A 216 17.29 -8.54 27.61
C ARG A 216 15.77 -8.74 27.54
N SER A 217 15.30 -9.54 26.58
CA SER A 217 13.90 -9.97 26.52
C SER A 217 13.56 -10.84 27.74
N LYS A 218 12.27 -10.93 28.07
CA LYS A 218 11.81 -11.90 29.07
C LYS A 218 12.05 -13.32 28.54
N ASP A 219 12.30 -14.24 29.45
CA ASP A 219 12.38 -15.65 29.12
C ASP A 219 11.04 -16.12 28.54
N SER A 220 11.10 -16.82 27.41
CA SER A 220 9.94 -17.39 26.74
C SER A 220 10.04 -18.90 26.74
N ILE A 221 8.98 -19.58 27.16
CA ILE A 221 8.84 -21.02 27.03
C ILE A 221 8.30 -21.29 25.62
N THR A 222 9.06 -22.04 24.82
CA THR A 222 8.65 -22.50 23.50
C THR A 222 8.65 -24.02 23.46
N LEU A 223 7.74 -24.60 22.68
CA LEU A 223 7.70 -26.04 22.46
C LEU A 223 8.90 -26.46 21.60
N ASP A 224 9.70 -27.41 22.09
CA ASP A 224 10.75 -28.03 21.27
C ASP A 224 10.11 -29.01 20.29
N THR A 225 9.69 -28.48 19.15
CA THR A 225 9.01 -29.27 18.11
C THR A 225 9.90 -30.38 17.56
N LYS A 226 11.23 -30.20 17.52
CA LYS A 226 12.13 -31.24 17.01
C LYS A 226 12.14 -32.43 17.94
N ARG A 227 12.31 -32.19 19.24
CA ARG A 227 12.28 -33.26 20.25
C ARG A 227 10.90 -33.89 20.36
N LEU A 228 9.84 -33.08 20.38
CA LEU A 228 8.47 -33.60 20.42
C LEU A 228 8.17 -34.54 19.25
N LEU A 229 8.55 -34.17 18.02
CA LEU A 229 8.32 -35.02 16.85
C LEU A 229 9.25 -36.25 16.79
N ALA A 230 10.41 -36.21 17.46
CA ALA A 230 11.26 -37.38 17.62
C ALA A 230 10.66 -38.39 18.61
N ASP A 231 10.10 -37.90 19.72
CA ASP A 231 9.45 -38.72 20.74
C ASP A 231 8.04 -39.19 20.30
N HIS A 232 7.36 -38.39 19.49
CA HIS A 232 5.96 -38.57 19.05
C HIS A 232 5.77 -38.28 17.54
N PRO A 233 6.29 -39.14 16.65
CA PRO A 233 6.19 -38.93 15.19
C PRO A 233 4.74 -38.95 14.67
N GLU A 234 3.81 -39.60 15.38
CA GLU A 234 2.39 -39.67 15.06
C GLU A 234 1.72 -38.28 15.04
N LEU A 235 2.25 -37.33 15.82
CA LEU A 235 1.70 -35.97 15.87
C LEU A 235 1.88 -35.23 14.55
N LEU A 236 2.94 -35.54 13.79
CA LEU A 236 3.10 -34.95 12.45
C LEU A 236 1.98 -35.40 11.53
N GLN A 237 1.58 -36.68 11.58
CA GLN A 237 0.48 -37.19 10.76
C GLN A 237 -0.87 -36.63 11.22
N GLN A 238 -1.09 -36.56 12.53
CA GLN A 238 -2.36 -36.11 13.10
C GLN A 238 -2.61 -34.60 12.89
N TYR A 239 -1.54 -33.79 12.88
CA TYR A 239 -1.63 -32.32 12.82
C TYR A 239 -0.92 -31.75 11.58
N GLN A 240 -0.74 -32.53 10.52
CA GLN A 240 -0.12 -32.03 9.29
C GLN A 240 -0.95 -30.88 8.70
N LEU A 241 -0.25 -29.80 8.38
CA LEU A 241 -0.80 -28.69 7.60
C LEU A 241 0.05 -28.54 6.35
N THR A 242 -0.51 -28.90 5.20
CA THR A 242 0.14 -28.64 3.92
C THR A 242 0.08 -27.15 3.61
N ARG A 243 1.24 -26.49 3.60
CA ARG A 243 1.37 -25.15 3.05
C ARG A 243 1.81 -25.26 1.60
N ALA A 244 1.09 -24.59 0.70
CA ALA A 244 1.53 -24.50 -0.69
C ALA A 244 2.92 -23.85 -0.74
N GLY A 245 3.82 -24.45 -1.52
CA GLY A 245 5.11 -23.83 -1.82
C GLY A 245 4.92 -22.59 -2.71
N SER A 246 5.96 -21.75 -2.76
CA SER A 246 6.05 -20.65 -3.71
C SER A 246 7.29 -20.79 -4.56
N ARG A 247 7.23 -20.32 -5.82
CA ARG A 247 8.39 -20.24 -6.70
C ARG A 247 9.38 -19.23 -6.11
N ARG A 248 10.63 -19.67 -5.94
CA ARG A 248 11.70 -18.89 -5.33
C ARG A 248 12.68 -18.40 -6.39
N PHE A 249 13.12 -17.16 -6.23
CA PHE A 249 14.23 -16.60 -7.00
C PHE A 249 15.52 -16.70 -6.17
N LEU A 250 16.51 -17.46 -6.67
CA LEU A 250 17.78 -17.70 -5.99
C LEU A 250 18.91 -17.32 -6.94
N ILE A 251 19.88 -16.57 -6.43
CA ILE A 251 21.08 -16.18 -7.17
C ILE A 251 22.26 -16.97 -6.60
N GLN A 252 22.96 -17.68 -7.49
CA GLN A 252 24.26 -18.29 -7.26
C GLN A 252 25.27 -17.49 -8.08
N ALA A 253 26.10 -16.71 -7.41
CA ALA A 253 27.12 -15.85 -8.02
C ALA A 253 28.35 -15.83 -7.11
#